data_AF-A0A6B1FFD6-F1
#
_entry.id   AF-A0A6B1FFD6-F1
#
_cell.length_a   1.000
_cell.length_b   1.000
_cell.length_c   1.000
_cell.angle_alpha   90.00
_cell.angle_beta   90.00
_cell.angle_gamma   90.00
#
_symmetry.space_group_name_H-M   'P 1'
#
loop_
_entity.id
_entity.type
_entity.pdbx_description
1 polymer ?
#
loop_
_entity_poly.entity_id
_entity_poly.type
_entity_poly.pdbx_seq_one_letter_code
_entity_poly.pdbx_strand_id
1 'polypeptide(L)'
;MATVTKSIEIKAPVDNVFTYFARPEHVSDQIKNDAVGMAVVPMDIKEGMGVGTTFRIIGNFNGKQLEWDCETTQFDRNERISAKQIDGPFKKWSITNEFKSLGPNKTRVTMTVDYDMPFGPLGSIMDKAKFAKSAERGMETALYNVRGLLEGNGSIPVYITLDAYRKLLDEKKKMNDLPVSTVLTAILEKYEQTKTAV
;
A
#
# COMPACT_ATOMS: atom_id res chain seq x y z
N MET A 1 -10.28 23.00 -5.20
CA MET A 1 -9.75 21.65 -5.45
C MET A 1 -8.28 21.76 -5.76
N ALA A 2 -7.45 21.11 -4.95
CA ALA A 2 -6.02 20.96 -5.20
C ALA A 2 -5.74 19.49 -5.58
N THR A 3 -4.74 19.30 -6.43
CA THR A 3 -4.33 17.98 -6.93
C THR A 3 -2.83 17.83 -6.70
N VAL A 4 -2.43 16.68 -6.17
CA VAL A 4 -1.03 16.29 -6.01
C VAL A 4 -0.82 14.95 -6.72
N THR A 5 0.21 14.88 -7.57
CA THR A 5 0.54 13.66 -8.32
C THR A 5 2.01 13.34 -8.18
N LYS A 6 2.32 12.06 -7.95
CA LYS A 6 3.67 11.50 -7.97
C LYS A 6 3.70 10.20 -8.76
N SER A 7 4.81 9.92 -9.43
CA SER A 7 4.98 8.68 -10.18
C SER A 7 6.37 8.10 -9.97
N ILE A 8 6.46 6.78 -9.99
CA ILE A 8 7.71 6.04 -9.89
C ILE A 8 7.68 4.82 -10.81
N GLU A 9 8.85 4.38 -11.27
CA GLU A 9 9.01 3.11 -11.96
C GLU A 9 9.57 2.07 -10.98
N ILE A 10 8.98 0.88 -10.99
CA ILE A 10 9.35 -0.25 -10.15
C ILE A 10 9.76 -1.41 -11.06
N LYS A 11 10.92 -2.02 -10.79
CA LYS A 11 11.44 -3.19 -11.53
C LYS A 11 10.77 -4.50 -11.09
N ALA A 12 9.45 -4.54 -11.22
CA ALA A 12 8.62 -5.71 -10.95
C ALA A 12 7.47 -5.79 -11.97
N PRO A 13 6.90 -6.98 -12.24
CA PRO A 13 5.75 -7.14 -13.11
C PRO A 13 4.53 -6.41 -12.52
N VAL A 14 3.64 -5.94 -13.39
CA VAL A 14 2.46 -5.14 -12.96
C VAL A 14 1.59 -5.90 -11.97
N ASP A 15 1.50 -7.22 -12.12
CA ASP A 15 0.70 -8.07 -11.24
C ASP A 15 1.22 -8.08 -9.80
N ASN A 16 2.54 -8.16 -9.62
CA ASN A 16 3.17 -8.10 -8.29
C ASN A 16 2.97 -6.73 -7.65
N VAL A 17 3.18 -5.67 -8.43
CA VAL A 17 3.02 -4.29 -7.97
C VAL A 17 1.57 -4.04 -7.58
N PHE A 18 0.62 -4.34 -8.46
CA PHE A 18 -0.81 -4.17 -8.18
C PHE A 18 -1.23 -4.98 -6.95
N THR A 19 -0.81 -6.25 -6.84
CA THR A 19 -1.16 -7.11 -5.70
C THR A 19 -0.68 -6.55 -4.38
N TYR A 20 0.48 -5.86 -4.37
CA TYR A 20 0.97 -5.15 -3.19
C TYR A 20 0.03 -3.99 -2.80
N PHE A 21 -0.34 -3.12 -3.74
CA PHE A 21 -1.25 -2.00 -3.47
C PHE A 21 -2.70 -2.44 -3.19
N ALA A 22 -3.10 -3.61 -3.67
CA ALA A 22 -4.42 -4.18 -3.45
C ALA A 22 -4.62 -4.77 -2.04
N ARG A 23 -3.61 -4.72 -1.18
CA ARG A 23 -3.66 -5.25 0.19
C ARG A 23 -3.61 -4.10 1.21
N PRO A 24 -4.70 -3.86 1.95
CA PRO A 24 -4.77 -2.77 2.94
C PRO A 24 -3.60 -2.78 3.94
N GLU A 25 -3.16 -3.98 4.33
CA GLU A 25 -2.12 -4.21 5.33
C GLU A 25 -0.70 -3.90 4.82
N HIS A 26 -0.51 -3.84 3.51
CA HIS A 26 0.77 -3.49 2.89
C HIS A 26 0.93 -1.98 2.70
N VAL A 27 -0.17 -1.24 2.68
CA VAL A 27 -0.17 0.23 2.59
C VAL A 27 0.15 0.87 3.94
N SER A 28 -0.23 0.23 5.05
CA SER A 28 -0.04 0.74 6.42
C SER A 28 1.41 0.75 6.92
N ASP A 29 2.25 -0.17 6.43
CA ASP A 29 3.62 -0.34 6.94
C ASP A 29 4.65 0.56 6.25
N GLN A 30 4.30 1.21 5.14
CA GLN A 30 5.26 1.91 4.28
C GLN A 30 5.47 3.38 4.62
N ILE A 31 4.65 3.96 5.50
CA ILE A 31 4.66 5.41 5.75
C ILE A 31 4.86 5.66 7.25
N LYS A 32 6.01 5.20 7.76
CA LYS A 32 6.53 5.54 9.10
C LYS A 32 7.82 6.36 8.92
N ASN A 33 7.71 7.68 8.87
CA ASN A 33 8.85 8.59 9.00
C ASN A 33 8.44 9.77 9.90
N ASP A 34 9.42 10.37 10.58
CA ASP A 34 9.29 11.39 11.64
C ASP A 34 8.51 12.64 11.21
N ALA A 35 8.36 12.90 9.90
CA ALA A 35 7.69 14.07 9.35
C ALA A 35 6.27 13.81 8.79
N VAL A 36 6.02 12.60 8.28
CA VAL A 36 4.71 12.19 7.73
C VAL A 36 4.50 10.72 8.05
N GLY A 37 3.63 10.44 9.02
CA GLY A 37 3.11 9.11 9.28
C GLY A 37 1.77 8.96 8.57
N MET A 38 1.62 7.99 7.67
CA MET A 38 0.30 7.61 7.15
C MET A 38 0.06 6.14 7.51
N ALA A 39 -0.84 5.91 8.45
CA ALA A 39 -1.33 4.57 8.72
C ALA A 39 -2.63 4.35 7.95
N VAL A 40 -2.78 3.17 7.36
CA VAL A 40 -4.04 2.68 6.82
C VAL A 40 -4.54 1.61 7.78
N VAL A 41 -5.70 1.85 8.39
CA VAL A 41 -6.33 0.93 9.32
C VAL A 41 -7.55 0.34 8.62
N PRO A 42 -7.55 -0.96 8.30
CA PRO A 42 -8.70 -1.59 7.67
C PRO A 42 -9.91 -1.57 8.62
N MET A 43 -11.11 -1.31 8.10
CA MET A 43 -12.35 -1.32 8.90
C MET A 43 -13.31 -2.42 8.45
N ASP A 44 -13.58 -2.51 7.16
CA ASP A 44 -14.39 -3.57 6.54
C ASP A 44 -13.73 -3.98 5.22
N ILE A 45 -12.99 -5.08 5.24
CA ILE A 45 -12.23 -5.60 4.09
C ILE A 45 -13.13 -6.56 3.31
N LYS A 46 -13.27 -6.32 2.00
CA LYS A 46 -13.89 -7.27 1.06
C LYS A 46 -12.83 -8.23 0.52
N GLU A 47 -12.73 -8.37 -0.79
CA GLU A 47 -11.60 -9.06 -1.43
C GLU A 47 -10.41 -8.10 -1.54
N GLY A 48 -9.61 -8.00 -0.47
CA GLY A 48 -8.53 -7.01 -0.37
C GLY A 48 -9.07 -5.58 -0.46
N MET A 49 -8.47 -4.74 -1.31
CA MET A 49 -8.95 -3.38 -1.60
C MET A 49 -10.11 -3.33 -2.60
N GLY A 50 -10.89 -4.40 -2.79
CA GLY A 50 -12.06 -4.41 -3.68
C GLY A 50 -13.08 -3.29 -3.41
N VAL A 51 -13.96 -3.03 -4.37
CA VAL A 51 -14.98 -1.97 -4.26
C VAL A 51 -15.84 -2.16 -3.01
N GLY A 52 -16.07 -1.08 -2.25
CA GLY A 52 -16.79 -1.11 -0.99
C GLY A 52 -15.94 -1.48 0.23
N THR A 53 -14.66 -1.83 0.07
CA THR A 53 -13.73 -1.93 1.20
C THR A 53 -13.60 -0.57 1.87
N THR A 54 -13.74 -0.53 3.19
CA THR A 54 -13.56 0.69 3.98
C THR A 54 -12.33 0.62 4.87
N PHE A 55 -11.65 1.75 4.99
CA PHE A 55 -10.40 1.87 5.74
C PHE A 55 -10.22 3.30 6.23
N ARG A 56 -9.59 3.46 7.40
CA ARG A 56 -9.22 4.75 7.97
C ARG A 56 -7.80 5.10 7.58
N ILE A 57 -7.59 6.32 7.10
CA ILE A 57 -6.25 6.89 6.95
C ILE A 57 -5.98 7.81 8.13
N ILE A 58 -4.84 7.62 8.78
CA ILE A 58 -4.32 8.47 9.86
C ILE A 58 -3.06 9.13 9.35
N GLY A 59 -3.15 10.41 8.98
CA GLY A 59 -2.05 11.22 8.48
C GLY A 59 -1.52 12.19 9.53
N ASN A 60 -0.23 12.10 9.88
CA ASN A 60 0.46 13.10 10.70
C ASN A 60 1.18 14.10 9.79
N PHE A 61 0.81 15.38 9.88
CA PHE A 61 1.38 16.46 9.09
C PHE A 61 2.02 17.49 10.03
N ASN A 62 3.35 17.44 10.20
CA ASN A 62 4.10 18.32 11.10
C ASN A 62 3.52 18.36 12.54
N GLY A 63 3.19 17.20 13.11
CA GLY A 63 2.65 17.08 14.47
C GLY A 63 1.14 17.26 14.59
N LYS A 64 0.43 17.58 13.48
CA LYS A 64 -1.03 17.56 13.44
C LYS A 64 -1.53 16.27 12.83
N GLN A 65 -2.22 15.47 13.63
CA GLN A 65 -2.89 14.26 13.18
C GLN A 65 -4.24 14.60 12.55
N LEU A 66 -4.46 14.10 11.34
CA LEU A 66 -5.74 14.11 10.64
C LEU A 66 -6.15 12.66 10.39
N GLU A 67 -7.43 12.38 10.59
CA GLU A 67 -8.01 11.06 10.38
C GLU A 67 -9.21 11.17 9.47
N TRP A 68 -9.33 10.26 8.52
CA TRP A 68 -10.48 10.20 7.64
C TRP A 68 -10.75 8.77 7.16
N ASP A 69 -12.03 8.44 7.05
CA ASP A 69 -12.52 7.16 6.60
C ASP A 69 -12.74 7.21 5.11
N CYS A 70 -12.26 6.18 4.44
CA CYS A 70 -12.30 6.04 3.00
C CYS A 70 -13.08 4.78 2.60
N GLU A 71 -13.59 4.81 1.38
CA GLU A 71 -14.17 3.67 0.69
C GLU A 71 -13.51 3.51 -0.69
N THR A 72 -13.12 2.29 -1.06
CA THR A 72 -12.70 1.98 -2.42
C THR A 72 -13.87 2.13 -3.38
N THR A 73 -13.71 2.96 -4.40
CA THR A 73 -14.71 3.20 -5.45
C THR A 73 -14.41 2.52 -6.77
N GLN A 74 -13.16 2.14 -7.03
CA GLN A 74 -12.74 1.48 -8.27
C GLN A 74 -11.62 0.49 -7.99
N PHE A 75 -11.70 -0.68 -8.61
CA PHE A 75 -10.70 -1.74 -8.49
C PHE A 75 -10.60 -2.50 -9.82
N ASP A 76 -9.76 -2.00 -10.71
CA ASP A 76 -9.51 -2.59 -12.02
C ASP A 76 -8.15 -3.30 -11.98
N ARG A 77 -8.20 -4.64 -12.04
CA ARG A 77 -7.01 -5.48 -11.88
C ARG A 77 -5.89 -5.03 -12.83
N ASN A 78 -4.71 -4.79 -12.26
CA ASN A 78 -3.49 -4.36 -12.96
C ASN A 78 -3.56 -2.99 -13.66
N GLU A 79 -4.62 -2.20 -13.42
CA GLU A 79 -4.81 -0.91 -14.08
C GLU A 79 -5.03 0.22 -13.08
N ARG A 80 -5.97 0.07 -12.13
CA ARG A 80 -6.39 1.18 -11.26
C ARG A 80 -6.98 0.74 -9.93
N ILE A 81 -6.67 1.47 -8.87
CA ILE A 81 -7.38 1.41 -7.58
C ILE A 81 -7.69 2.85 -7.15
N SER A 82 -8.95 3.16 -6.91
CA SER A 82 -9.39 4.47 -6.43
C SER A 82 -10.22 4.36 -5.16
N ALA A 83 -10.08 5.34 -4.28
CA ALA A 83 -10.87 5.47 -3.07
C ALA A 83 -11.20 6.94 -2.81
N LYS A 84 -12.28 7.18 -2.06
CA LYS A 84 -12.71 8.52 -1.64
C LYS A 84 -12.99 8.55 -0.14
N GLN A 85 -12.87 9.73 0.45
CA GLN A 85 -13.34 9.96 1.81
C GLN A 85 -14.87 9.81 1.88
N ILE A 86 -15.35 9.10 2.89
CA ILE A 86 -16.75 8.99 3.27
C ILE A 86 -17.04 9.73 4.59
N ASP A 87 -16.06 9.84 5.49
CA ASP A 87 -16.14 10.64 6.72
C ASP A 87 -14.76 11.24 7.04
N GLY A 88 -14.71 12.48 7.52
CA GLY A 88 -13.44 13.14 7.85
C GLY A 88 -13.40 14.65 7.57
N PRO A 89 -12.24 15.29 7.84
CA PRO A 89 -12.10 16.73 7.83
C PRO A 89 -12.09 17.34 6.43
N PHE A 90 -11.82 16.58 5.36
CA PHE A 90 -11.79 17.17 4.02
C PHE A 90 -13.20 17.43 3.50
N LYS A 91 -13.42 18.52 2.76
CA LYS A 91 -14.70 18.74 2.04
C LYS A 91 -14.88 17.72 0.92
N LYS A 92 -13.76 17.39 0.28
CA LYS A 92 -13.60 16.33 -0.72
C LYS A 92 -12.20 15.78 -0.58
N TRP A 93 -12.06 14.47 -0.68
CA TRP A 93 -10.76 13.82 -0.75
C TRP A 93 -10.91 12.52 -1.53
N SER A 94 -10.00 12.29 -2.47
CA SER A 94 -9.90 11.03 -3.20
C SER A 94 -8.46 10.73 -3.57
N ILE A 95 -8.15 9.44 -3.66
CA ILE A 95 -6.87 8.93 -4.11
C ILE A 95 -7.09 7.97 -5.27
N THR A 96 -6.22 8.03 -6.26
CA THR A 96 -6.16 7.09 -7.38
C THR A 96 -4.73 6.61 -7.56
N ASN A 97 -4.55 5.30 -7.57
CA ASN A 97 -3.33 4.62 -7.96
C ASN A 97 -3.55 4.01 -9.34
N GLU A 98 -2.73 4.41 -10.31
CA GLU A 98 -2.74 3.87 -11.67
C GLU A 98 -1.47 3.06 -11.91
N PHE A 99 -1.64 1.92 -12.58
CA PHE A 99 -0.58 0.97 -12.85
C PHE A 99 -0.44 0.83 -14.36
N LYS A 100 0.74 1.12 -14.88
CA LYS A 100 1.05 0.98 -16.30
C LYS A 100 2.23 0.03 -16.48
N SER A 101 1.97 -1.10 -17.13
CA SER A 101 3.04 -1.98 -17.57
C SER A 101 3.94 -1.28 -18.60
N LEU A 102 5.25 -1.33 -18.36
CA LEU A 102 6.30 -0.83 -19.26
C LEU A 102 7.15 -1.96 -19.85
N GLY A 103 6.73 -3.21 -19.63
CA GLY A 103 7.43 -4.43 -20.06
C GLY A 103 7.23 -5.58 -19.06
N PRO A 104 7.83 -6.75 -19.31
CA PRO A 104 7.60 -7.95 -18.50
C PRO A 104 7.94 -7.79 -17.02
N ASN A 105 8.94 -6.97 -16.68
CA ASN A 105 9.44 -6.78 -15.32
C ASN A 105 9.58 -5.29 -14.95
N LYS A 106 8.71 -4.45 -15.48
CA LYS A 106 8.77 -3.01 -15.23
C LYS A 106 7.38 -2.40 -15.23
N THR A 107 7.06 -1.66 -14.17
CA THR A 107 5.74 -1.03 -13.99
C THR A 107 5.93 0.41 -13.57
N ARG A 108 5.16 1.31 -14.16
CA ARG A 108 5.01 2.68 -13.66
C ARG A 108 3.77 2.75 -12.77
N VAL A 109 3.95 3.25 -11.56
CA VAL A 109 2.85 3.58 -10.65
C VAL A 109 2.69 5.09 -10.66
N THR A 110 1.46 5.57 -10.80
CA THR A 110 1.11 6.98 -10.64
C THR A 110 0.09 7.09 -9.52
N MET A 111 0.41 7.86 -8.49
CA MET A 111 -0.48 8.14 -7.38
C MET A 111 -0.94 9.59 -7.45
N THR A 112 -2.24 9.79 -7.49
CA THR A 112 -2.89 11.11 -7.56
C THR A 112 -3.84 11.27 -6.39
N VAL A 113 -3.73 12.39 -5.68
CA VAL A 113 -4.63 12.77 -4.58
C VAL A 113 -5.30 14.09 -4.94
N ASP A 114 -6.62 14.09 -4.97
CA ASP A 114 -7.45 15.28 -5.11
C ASP A 114 -8.08 15.61 -3.76
N TYR A 115 -7.98 16.86 -3.32
CA TYR A 115 -8.53 17.28 -2.03
C TYR A 115 -9.01 18.73 -1.98
N ASP A 116 -9.97 18.95 -1.08
CA ASP A 116 -10.46 20.26 -0.67
C ASP A 116 -10.40 20.37 0.85
N MET A 117 -9.65 21.37 1.33
CA MET A 117 -9.48 21.59 2.78
C MET A 117 -10.80 22.00 3.46
N PRO A 118 -11.01 21.59 4.73
CA PRO A 118 -12.20 21.93 5.54
C PRO A 118 -12.46 23.44 5.60
N PHE A 119 -11.37 24.19 5.77
CA PHE A 119 -11.41 25.63 5.95
C PHE A 119 -11.11 26.33 4.63
N GLY A 120 -11.87 27.37 4.30
CA GLY A 120 -11.61 28.23 3.14
C GLY A 120 -10.20 28.87 3.18
N PRO A 121 -9.84 29.73 2.21
CA PRO A 121 -8.49 30.32 2.11
C PRO A 121 -7.95 31.04 3.38
N LEU A 122 -8.79 31.27 4.41
CA LEU A 122 -8.46 32.04 5.60
C LEU A 122 -8.52 31.25 6.94
N GLY A 123 -8.87 29.96 6.96
CA GLY A 123 -9.41 29.35 8.19
C GLY A 123 -8.56 28.34 8.98
N SER A 124 -7.27 28.13 8.68
CA SER A 124 -6.39 27.47 9.66
C SER A 124 -4.93 27.84 9.42
N ILE A 125 -4.15 27.91 10.50
CA ILE A 125 -2.72 28.30 10.58
C ILE A 125 -1.78 27.42 9.72
N MET A 126 -2.33 26.48 8.92
CA MET A 126 -1.60 25.68 7.97
C MET A 126 -1.69 26.32 6.58
N ASP A 127 -0.61 26.99 6.19
CA ASP A 127 -0.41 27.45 4.82
C ASP A 127 -0.66 26.28 3.85
N LYS A 128 -1.61 26.45 2.92
CA LYS A 128 -1.99 25.43 1.93
C LYS A 128 -0.76 24.89 1.19
N ALA A 129 0.24 25.73 0.94
CA ALA A 129 1.49 25.34 0.31
C ALA A 129 2.30 24.39 1.19
N LYS A 130 2.34 24.60 2.50
CA LYS A 130 3.02 23.71 3.45
C LYS A 130 2.33 22.34 3.54
N PHE A 131 1.00 22.32 3.54
CA PHE A 131 0.24 21.06 3.51
C PHE A 131 0.50 20.29 2.22
N ALA A 132 0.36 20.93 1.05
CA ALA A 132 0.62 20.32 -0.25
C ALA A 132 2.03 19.72 -0.34
N LYS A 133 3.05 20.50 0.07
CA LYS A 133 4.45 20.04 0.11
C LYS A 133 4.68 18.86 1.06
N SER A 134 3.98 18.84 2.19
CA SER A 134 4.04 17.72 3.14
C SER A 134 3.40 16.46 2.56
N ALA A 135 2.23 16.61 1.93
CA ALA A 135 1.55 15.51 1.26
C ALA A 135 2.41 14.94 0.11
N GLU A 136 2.94 15.80 -0.77
CA GLU A 136 3.86 15.42 -1.84
C GLU A 136 5.04 14.58 -1.35
N ARG A 137 5.68 15.02 -0.25
CA ARG A 137 6.80 14.30 0.35
C ARG A 137 6.39 12.95 0.91
N GLY A 138 5.25 12.89 1.62
CA GLY A 138 4.70 11.63 2.13
C GLY A 138 4.40 10.64 1.01
N MET A 139 3.76 11.11 -0.07
CA MET A 139 3.46 10.32 -1.26
C MET A 139 4.73 9.78 -1.93
N GLU A 140 5.73 10.64 -2.07
CA GLU A 140 7.01 10.29 -2.67
C GLU A 140 7.77 9.26 -1.83
N THR A 141 7.85 9.45 -0.51
CA THR A 141 8.44 8.48 0.42
C THR A 141 7.73 7.13 0.37
N ALA A 142 6.39 7.12 0.34
CA ALA A 142 5.62 5.89 0.23
C ALA A 142 5.99 5.10 -1.04
N LEU A 143 6.01 5.78 -2.19
CA LEU A 143 6.38 5.17 -3.47
C LEU A 143 7.82 4.63 -3.48
N TYR A 144 8.77 5.35 -2.88
CA TYR A 144 10.15 4.87 -2.74
C TYR A 144 10.27 3.64 -1.85
N ASN A 145 9.55 3.59 -0.73
CA ASN A 145 9.57 2.45 0.18
C ASN A 145 8.99 1.20 -0.49
N VAL A 146 7.84 1.34 -1.16
CA VAL A 146 7.23 0.23 -1.94
C VAL A 146 8.19 -0.26 -3.03
N ARG A 147 8.84 0.66 -3.75
CA ARG A 147 9.85 0.29 -4.74
C ARG A 147 11.00 -0.48 -4.10
N GLY A 148 11.52 -0.02 -2.97
CA GLY A 148 12.59 -0.70 -2.23
C GLY A 148 12.21 -2.14 -1.88
N LEU A 149 11.00 -2.35 -1.36
CA LEU A 149 10.51 -3.69 -1.04
C LEU A 149 10.37 -4.59 -2.27
N LEU A 150 9.74 -4.09 -3.34
CA LEU A 150 9.46 -4.87 -4.54
C LEU A 150 10.69 -5.12 -5.40
N GLU A 151 11.74 -4.30 -5.28
CA GLU A 151 13.05 -4.52 -5.91
C GLU A 151 14.01 -5.35 -5.04
N GLY A 152 13.56 -5.86 -3.89
CA GLY A 152 14.31 -6.80 -3.06
C GLY A 152 15.23 -6.17 -2.00
N ASN A 153 15.10 -4.87 -1.74
CA ASN A 153 15.90 -4.16 -0.73
C ASN A 153 15.30 -4.25 0.70
N GLY A 154 14.31 -5.12 0.92
CA GLY A 154 13.68 -5.30 2.23
C GLY A 154 12.82 -6.56 2.33
N SER A 155 12.18 -6.78 3.49
CA SER A 155 11.27 -7.91 3.73
C SER A 155 9.82 -7.47 3.59
N ILE A 156 9.01 -8.23 2.86
CA ILE A 156 7.57 -8.00 2.72
C ILE A 156 6.86 -8.70 3.88
N PRO A 157 6.07 -8.00 4.71
CA PRO A 157 5.29 -8.66 5.76
C PRO A 157 4.23 -9.58 5.14
N VAL A 158 4.17 -10.82 5.64
CA VAL A 158 3.19 -11.82 5.19
C VAL A 158 2.25 -12.15 6.33
N TYR A 159 0.97 -11.85 6.13
CA TYR A 159 -0.10 -12.18 7.07
C TYR A 159 -0.63 -13.59 6.77
N ILE A 160 -0.42 -14.53 7.68
CA ILE A 160 -0.89 -15.92 7.59
C ILE A 160 -1.63 -16.30 8.87
N THR A 161 -2.50 -17.31 8.78
CA THR A 161 -3.20 -17.83 9.96
C THR A 161 -2.22 -18.44 10.96
N LEU A 162 -2.59 -18.47 12.24
CA LEU A 162 -1.76 -19.11 13.28
C LEU A 162 -1.51 -20.60 12.99
N ASP A 163 -2.48 -21.28 12.40
CA ASP A 163 -2.33 -22.68 11.98
C ASP A 163 -1.26 -22.83 10.88
N ALA A 164 -1.35 -22.01 9.82
CA ALA A 164 -0.34 -21.99 8.76
C ALA A 164 1.05 -21.64 9.30
N TYR A 165 1.13 -20.67 10.21
CA TYR A 165 2.38 -20.31 10.87
C TYR A 165 2.98 -21.48 11.68
N ARG A 166 2.17 -22.19 12.46
CA ARG A 166 2.62 -23.37 13.22
C ARG A 166 3.15 -24.47 12.31
N LYS A 167 2.43 -24.79 11.22
CA LYS A 167 2.88 -25.76 10.21
C LYS A 167 4.22 -25.35 9.59
N LEU A 168 4.40 -24.06 9.31
CA LEU A 168 5.66 -23.53 8.78
C LEU A 168 6.81 -23.67 9.79
N LEU A 169 6.57 -23.45 11.08
CA LEU A 169 7.57 -23.68 12.14
C LEU A 169 7.95 -25.16 12.29
N ASP A 170 6.99 -26.08 12.10
CA ASP A 170 7.29 -27.51 12.14
C ASP A 170 8.15 -27.94 10.95
N GLU A 171 7.88 -27.44 9.74
CA GLU A 171 8.75 -27.67 8.58
C GLU A 171 10.15 -27.07 8.78
N LYS A 172 10.23 -25.89 9.40
CA LYS A 172 11.50 -25.25 9.76
C LYS A 172 12.38 -26.17 10.62
N LYS A 173 11.80 -26.81 11.64
CA LYS A 173 12.52 -27.77 12.49
C LYS A 173 13.03 -28.99 11.71
N LYS A 174 12.24 -29.51 10.78
CA LYS A 174 12.65 -30.64 9.91
C LYS A 174 13.81 -30.26 8.99
N MET A 175 13.93 -28.98 8.66
CA MET A 175 14.98 -28.42 7.81
C MET A 175 16.09 -27.72 8.60
N ASN A 176 16.45 -28.24 9.79
CA ASN A 176 17.54 -27.70 10.62
C ASN A 176 17.41 -26.20 10.95
N ASP A 177 16.19 -25.75 11.22
CA ASP A 177 15.87 -24.37 11.61
C ASP A 177 16.28 -23.28 10.59
N LEU A 178 16.34 -23.63 9.30
CA LEU A 178 16.62 -22.68 8.21
C LEU A 178 15.68 -21.46 8.20
N PRO A 179 16.10 -20.30 7.65
CA PRO A 179 15.24 -19.13 7.56
C PRO A 179 13.87 -19.43 6.92
N VAL A 180 12.82 -18.74 7.39
CA VAL A 180 11.44 -18.98 6.91
C VAL A 180 11.33 -18.84 5.38
N SER A 181 12.03 -17.86 4.80
CA SER A 181 12.09 -17.67 3.35
C SER A 181 12.66 -18.90 2.64
N THR A 182 13.77 -19.45 3.13
CA THR A 182 14.41 -20.65 2.56
C THR A 182 13.49 -21.87 2.64
N VAL A 183 12.86 -22.09 3.80
CA VAL A 183 11.93 -23.21 4.01
C VAL A 183 10.73 -23.09 3.07
N LEU A 184 10.14 -21.89 2.97
CA LEU A 184 9.00 -21.65 2.10
C LEU A 184 9.35 -21.88 0.62
N THR A 185 10.49 -21.39 0.16
CA THR A 185 10.97 -21.62 -1.22
C THR A 185 11.11 -23.12 -1.51
N ALA A 186 11.75 -23.87 -0.61
CA ALA A 186 11.92 -25.31 -0.77
C ALA A 186 10.57 -26.07 -0.82
N ILE A 187 9.60 -25.67 -0.01
CA ILE A 187 8.24 -26.24 -0.03
C ILE A 187 7.57 -25.99 -1.39
N LEU A 188 7.65 -24.75 -1.90
CA LEU A 188 7.04 -24.37 -3.18
C LEU A 188 7.69 -25.12 -4.36
N GLU A 189 9.02 -25.21 -4.39
CA GLU A 189 9.75 -25.95 -5.43
C GLU A 189 9.35 -27.43 -5.45
N LYS A 190 9.24 -28.07 -4.28
CA LYS A 190 8.79 -29.46 -4.16
C LYS A 190 7.34 -29.65 -4.62
N TYR A 191 6.46 -28.70 -4.32
CA TYR A 191 5.08 -28.74 -4.77
C TYR A 191 4.97 -28.66 -6.31
N GLU A 192 5.71 -27.75 -6.94
CA GLU A 192 5.74 -27.63 -8.40
C GLU A 192 6.29 -28.89 -9.08
N GLN A 193 7.32 -29.52 -8.52
CA GLN A 193 7.85 -30.80 -9.02
C GLN A 193 6.81 -31.92 -8.96
N THR A 194 5.98 -31.95 -7.91
CA THR A 194 4.94 -32.97 -7.74
C THR A 194 3.78 -32.76 -8.69
N LYS A 195 3.45 -31.49 -9.00
CA LYS A 195 2.36 -31.12 -9.92
C LYS A 195 2.68 -31.40 -11.39
N THR A 196 3.94 -31.26 -11.78
CA THR A 196 4.41 -31.56 -13.16
C THR A 196 4.62 -33.05 -13.42
N ALA A 197 4.61 -33.89 -12.38
CA ALA A 197 4.79 -35.34 -12.48
C ALA A 197 3.47 -36.12 -12.66
N VAL A 198 2.34 -35.41 -12.74
CA VAL A 198 0.97 -35.93 -13.01
C VAL A 198 0.52 -35.42 -14.36
#